data_AF-A0A919AKM0-F1
#
_entry.id   AF-A0A919AKM0-F1
#
_cell.length_a   1.000
_cell.length_b   1.000
_cell.length_c   1.000
_cell.angle_alpha   90.00
_cell.angle_beta   90.00
_cell.angle_gamma   90.00
#
_symmetry.space_group_name_H-M   'P 1'
#
loop_
_entity.id
_entity.type
_entity.pdbx_description
1 polymer ?
#
loop_
_entity_poly.entity_id
_entity_poly.type
_entity_poly.pdbx_seq_one_letter_code
_entity_poly.pdbx_strand_id
1 'polypeptide(L)'
;MIFFARMLVVLSFVGGAFLASLDQYSMTWEAFIPVMVAGVIGLVLLKKLEGAAARSDDRLTQHRTDLEESLGNIVRNLEDLNGRKDKVPTYDMRFEIDKIFREDLMRFADARESMKHLFGLQHYADIMSSFAAGERYINRVWSASTDGYVDEVLMYVEKALYQFHHAAEEFEKATAEQSVTA
;
A
#
# COMPACT_ATOMS: atom_id res chain seq x y z
N MET A 1 -0.21 11.46 24.25
CA MET A 1 -1.29 10.44 24.23
C MET A 1 -0.88 9.11 23.59
N ILE A 2 -0.25 9.08 22.41
CA ILE A 2 0.21 7.81 21.78
C ILE A 2 1.16 7.01 22.68
N PHE A 3 2.13 7.69 23.31
CA PHE A 3 3.07 7.05 24.25
C PHE A 3 2.36 6.36 25.42
N PHE A 4 1.31 6.99 25.97
CA PHE A 4 0.50 6.42 27.04
C PHE A 4 -0.24 5.15 26.59
N ALA A 5 -0.85 5.17 25.39
CA ALA A 5 -1.51 3.98 24.83
C ALA A 5 -0.52 2.82 24.61
N ARG A 6 0.69 3.10 24.11
CA ARG A 6 1.75 2.09 23.96
C ARG A 6 2.18 1.50 25.30
N MET A 7 2.39 2.36 26.30
CA MET A 7 2.75 1.92 27.66
C MET A 7 1.67 1.01 28.24
N LEU A 8 0.39 1.33 28.02
CA LEU A 8 -0.74 0.54 28.50
C LEU A 8 -0.81 -0.85 27.84
N VAL A 9 -0.53 -0.95 26.53
CA VAL A 9 -0.42 -2.24 25.83
C VAL A 9 0.76 -3.06 26.36
N VAL A 10 1.94 -2.46 26.50
CA VAL A 10 3.14 -3.15 26.99
C VAL A 10 2.94 -3.66 28.43
N LEU A 11 2.43 -2.81 29.32
CA LEU A 11 2.18 -3.20 30.71
C LEU A 11 1.14 -4.31 30.82
N SER A 12 0.10 -4.27 29.98
CA SER A 12 -0.93 -5.31 29.97
C SER A 12 -0.40 -6.63 29.45
N PHE A 13 0.44 -6.60 28.40
CA PHE A 13 1.07 -7.80 27.85
C PHE A 13 2.04 -8.43 28.85
N VAL A 14 2.95 -7.63 29.43
CA VAL A 14 3.92 -8.09 30.43
C VAL A 14 3.21 -8.58 31.69
N GLY A 15 2.20 -7.85 32.18
CA GLY A 15 1.42 -8.24 33.34
C GLY A 15 0.63 -9.53 33.11
N GLY A 16 0.01 -9.68 31.95
CA GLY A 16 -0.72 -10.89 31.58
C GLY A 16 0.20 -12.10 31.47
N ALA A 17 1.36 -11.95 30.82
CA ALA A 17 2.37 -12.99 30.72
C ALA A 17 2.93 -13.39 32.11
N PHE A 18 3.20 -12.41 32.97
CA PHE A 18 3.65 -12.66 34.34
C PHE A 18 2.61 -13.43 35.15
N LEU A 19 1.35 -13.00 35.13
CA LEU A 19 0.26 -13.69 35.84
C LEU A 19 0.05 -15.12 35.34
N ALA A 20 0.13 -15.34 34.02
CA ALA A 20 0.03 -16.67 33.44
C ALA A 20 1.26 -17.57 33.76
N SER A 21 2.41 -16.97 34.10
CA SER A 21 3.62 -17.70 34.47
C SER A 21 3.69 -18.09 35.95
N LEU A 22 2.84 -17.52 36.82
CA LEU A 22 2.93 -17.75 38.26
C LEU A 22 2.55 -19.17 38.68
N ASP A 23 1.60 -19.79 37.97
CA ASP A 23 1.14 -21.15 38.27
C ASP A 23 0.66 -21.83 36.97
N GLN A 24 1.13 -23.05 36.76
CA GLN A 24 0.85 -23.87 35.57
C GLN A 24 -0.56 -24.50 35.59
N TYR A 25 -1.16 -24.68 36.77
CA TYR A 25 -2.40 -25.44 36.96
C TYR A 25 -3.57 -24.55 37.42
N SER A 26 -3.29 -23.43 38.06
CA SER A 26 -4.33 -22.49 38.52
C SER A 26 -4.06 -21.07 38.04
N MET A 27 -5.04 -20.45 37.38
CA MET A 27 -4.94 -19.08 36.89
C MET A 27 -5.80 -18.17 37.76
N THR A 28 -5.21 -17.09 38.27
CA THR A 28 -5.95 -16.07 39.02
C THR A 28 -6.75 -15.18 38.06
N TRP A 29 -7.90 -15.70 37.60
CA TRP A 29 -8.76 -15.04 36.63
C TRP A 29 -9.21 -13.63 37.03
N GLU A 30 -9.40 -13.40 38.33
CA GLU A 30 -9.77 -12.09 38.88
C GLU A 30 -8.73 -11.01 38.59
N ALA A 31 -7.44 -11.35 38.57
CA ALA A 31 -6.36 -10.43 38.23
C ALA A 31 -6.08 -10.42 36.71
N PHE A 32 -6.24 -11.56 36.05
CA PHE A 32 -5.92 -11.71 34.63
C PHE A 32 -6.90 -10.96 33.71
N ILE A 33 -8.21 -11.05 33.97
CA ILE A 33 -9.23 -10.43 33.12
C ILE A 33 -9.08 -8.90 33.06
N PRO A 34 -8.93 -8.17 34.18
CA PRO A 34 -8.72 -6.72 34.13
C PRO A 34 -7.47 -6.31 33.35
N VAL A 35 -6.37 -7.06 33.48
CA VAL A 35 -5.13 -6.81 32.74
C VAL A 35 -5.33 -7.00 31.23
N MET A 36 -6.05 -8.06 30.82
CA MET A 36 -6.41 -8.27 29.42
C MET A 36 -7.31 -7.16 28.87
N VAL A 37 -8.32 -6.75 29.63
CA VAL A 37 -9.23 -5.66 29.24
C VAL A 37 -8.48 -4.34 29.07
N ALA A 38 -7.55 -4.02 30.00
CA ALA A 38 -6.68 -2.87 29.85
C ALA A 38 -5.89 -2.95 28.54
N GLY A 39 -5.28 -4.10 28.22
CA GLY A 39 -4.54 -4.29 26.97
C GLY A 39 -5.39 -4.02 25.72
N VAL A 40 -6.63 -4.53 25.70
CA VAL A 40 -7.58 -4.28 24.61
C VAL A 40 -7.92 -2.79 24.49
N ILE A 41 -8.19 -2.11 25.61
CA ILE A 41 -8.47 -0.66 25.62
C ILE A 41 -7.27 0.12 25.07
N GLY A 42 -6.05 -0.23 25.49
CA GLY A 42 -4.82 0.37 24.98
C GLY A 42 -4.66 0.21 23.48
N LEU A 43 -4.94 -0.99 22.96
CA LEU A 43 -4.89 -1.28 21.53
C LEU A 43 -5.91 -0.48 20.73
N VAL A 44 -7.16 -0.39 21.21
CA VAL A 44 -8.21 0.40 20.57
C VAL A 44 -7.85 1.89 20.56
N LEU A 45 -7.33 2.42 21.67
CA LEU A 45 -6.87 3.81 21.75
C LEU A 45 -5.69 4.07 20.81
N LEU A 46 -4.71 3.16 20.75
CA LEU A 46 -3.57 3.28 19.85
C LEU A 46 -4.03 3.36 18.39
N LYS A 47 -4.89 2.44 17.95
CA LYS A 47 -5.47 2.45 16.61
C LYS A 47 -6.24 3.72 16.30
N LYS A 48 -7.02 4.23 17.26
CA LYS A 48 -7.77 5.49 17.09
C LYS A 48 -6.85 6.70 16.97
N LEU A 49 -5.80 6.77 17.79
CA LEU A 49 -4.84 7.88 17.77
C LEU A 49 -3.99 7.86 16.49
N GLU A 50 -3.59 6.69 16.01
CA GLU A 50 -2.91 6.52 14.73
C GLU A 50 -3.84 6.86 13.56
N GLY A 51 -5.11 6.43 13.62
CA GLY A 51 -6.13 6.79 12.63
C GLY A 51 -6.49 8.28 12.63
N ALA A 52 -6.46 8.95 13.78
CA ALA A 52 -6.67 10.39 13.87
C ALA A 52 -5.47 11.20 13.35
N ALA A 53 -4.24 10.75 13.63
CA ALA A 53 -3.03 11.33 13.05
C ALA A 53 -2.90 11.05 11.55
N ALA A 54 -3.55 10.01 11.02
CA ALA A 54 -3.68 9.76 9.60
C ALA A 54 -4.66 10.70 8.88
N ARG A 55 -5.48 11.47 9.62
CA ARG A 55 -6.53 12.36 9.09
C ARG A 55 -6.15 13.85 9.08
N SER A 56 -4.92 14.23 9.41
CA SER A 56 -4.52 15.64 9.30
C SER A 56 -4.50 16.07 7.84
N ASP A 57 -5.09 17.23 7.56
CA ASP A 57 -5.23 17.84 6.23
C ASP A 57 -3.91 17.89 5.44
N ASP A 58 -2.81 18.19 6.15
CA ASP A 58 -1.45 18.22 5.62
C ASP A 58 -0.97 16.85 5.11
N ARG A 59 -1.39 15.76 5.78
CA ARG A 59 -1.04 14.39 5.40
C ARG A 59 -1.95 13.85 4.29
N LEU A 60 -3.21 14.27 4.23
CA LEU A 60 -4.09 13.96 3.09
C LEU A 60 -3.56 14.62 1.81
N THR A 61 -3.08 15.86 1.92
CA THR A 61 -2.40 16.56 0.83
C THR A 61 -1.12 15.83 0.41
N GLN A 62 -0.29 15.41 1.38
CA GLN A 62 0.91 14.62 1.08
C GLN A 62 0.59 13.30 0.38
N HIS A 63 -0.39 12.54 0.89
CA HIS A 63 -0.80 11.26 0.29
C HIS A 63 -1.36 11.44 -1.13
N ARG A 64 -2.08 12.53 -1.38
CA ARG A 64 -2.55 12.86 -2.73
C ARG A 64 -1.37 13.10 -3.67
N THR A 65 -0.40 13.91 -3.26
CA THR A 65 0.83 14.15 -4.04
C THR A 65 1.60 12.86 -4.26
N ASP A 66 1.72 12.00 -3.24
CA ASP A 66 2.39 10.71 -3.35
C ASP A 66 1.72 9.81 -4.39
N LEU A 67 0.38 9.76 -4.43
CA LEU A 67 -0.37 8.99 -5.42
C LEU A 67 -0.19 9.53 -6.84
N GLU A 68 -0.32 10.84 -7.02
CA GLU A 68 -0.22 11.49 -8.33
C GLU A 68 1.21 11.36 -8.91
N GLU A 69 2.22 11.65 -8.09
CA GLU A 69 3.62 11.59 -8.52
C GLU A 69 4.06 10.15 -8.82
N SER A 70 3.74 9.20 -7.94
CA SER A 70 4.14 7.80 -8.16
C SER A 70 3.45 7.18 -9.37
N LEU A 71 2.14 7.40 -9.55
CA LEU A 71 1.43 6.91 -10.72
C LEU A 71 1.93 7.56 -12.01
N GLY A 72 2.16 8.88 -12.00
CA GLY A 72 2.72 9.61 -13.14
C GLY A 72 4.15 9.15 -13.49
N ASN A 73 4.98 8.87 -12.48
CA ASN A 73 6.31 8.31 -12.69
C ASN A 73 6.25 6.90 -13.27
N ILE A 74 5.38 6.03 -12.75
CA ILE A 74 5.18 4.67 -13.28
C ILE A 74 4.81 4.72 -14.76
N VAL A 75 3.81 5.53 -15.13
CA VAL A 75 3.38 5.67 -16.54
C VAL A 75 4.54 6.15 -17.41
N ARG A 76 5.18 7.27 -17.05
CA ARG A 76 6.29 7.85 -17.82
C ARG A 76 7.47 6.89 -17.99
N ASN A 77 7.83 6.21 -16.91
CA ASN A 77 8.93 5.24 -16.92
C ASN A 77 8.59 4.01 -17.77
N LEU A 78 7.32 3.60 -17.78
CA LEU A 78 6.87 2.47 -18.56
C LEU A 78 6.66 2.82 -20.04
N GLU A 79 6.31 4.07 -20.36
CA GLU A 79 6.35 4.61 -21.73
C GLU A 79 7.78 4.58 -22.29
N ASP A 80 8.76 5.07 -21.53
CA ASP A 80 10.18 5.00 -21.91
C ASP A 80 10.62 3.55 -22.11
N LEU A 81 10.34 2.68 -21.13
CA LEU A 81 10.69 1.26 -21.21
C LEU A 81 10.04 0.58 -22.42
N ASN A 82 8.75 0.84 -22.69
CA ASN A 82 8.05 0.30 -23.85
C ASN A 82 8.62 0.83 -25.17
N GLY A 83 9.09 2.09 -25.21
CA GLY A 83 9.75 2.67 -26.38
C GLY A 83 11.14 2.09 -26.68
N ARG A 84 11.81 1.54 -25.66
CA ARG A 84 13.15 0.91 -25.79
C ARG A 84 13.18 -0.59 -25.52
N LYS A 85 12.04 -1.25 -25.37
CA LYS A 85 11.94 -2.66 -24.93
C LYS A 85 12.72 -3.63 -25.83
N ASP A 86 12.79 -3.37 -27.13
CA ASP A 86 13.52 -4.20 -28.10
C ASP A 86 15.05 -4.07 -27.97
N LYS A 87 15.53 -3.04 -27.26
CA LYS A 87 16.96 -2.79 -27.03
C LYS A 87 17.44 -3.32 -25.68
N VAL A 88 16.53 -3.73 -24.81
CA VAL A 88 16.86 -4.30 -23.50
C VAL A 88 16.97 -5.82 -23.67
N PRO A 89 18.13 -6.42 -23.36
CA PRO A 89 18.25 -7.87 -23.37
C PRO A 89 17.19 -8.50 -22.45
N THR A 90 16.52 -9.55 -22.91
CA THR A 90 15.38 -10.15 -22.18
C THR A 90 15.75 -10.54 -20.76
N TYR A 91 16.95 -11.08 -20.52
CA TYR A 91 17.41 -11.43 -19.17
C TYR A 91 17.68 -10.21 -18.27
N ASP A 92 17.90 -9.03 -18.84
CA ASP A 92 18.17 -7.82 -18.08
C ASP A 92 16.89 -7.07 -17.69
N MET A 93 15.76 -7.38 -18.35
CA MET A 93 14.48 -6.71 -18.12
C MET A 93 14.02 -6.76 -16.65
N ARG A 94 14.24 -7.87 -15.94
CA ARG A 94 13.92 -7.97 -14.50
C ARG A 94 14.66 -6.93 -13.66
N PHE A 95 15.93 -6.63 -13.99
CA PHE A 95 16.73 -5.66 -13.26
C PHE A 95 16.30 -4.23 -13.57
N GLU A 96 15.93 -3.96 -14.82
CA GLU A 96 15.34 -2.68 -15.21
C GLU A 96 14.02 -2.44 -14.47
N ILE A 97 13.15 -3.45 -14.38
CA ILE A 97 11.89 -3.36 -13.62
C ILE A 97 12.15 -3.06 -12.14
N ASP A 98 13.06 -3.83 -11.53
CA ASP A 98 13.39 -3.69 -10.11
C ASP A 98 13.97 -2.31 -9.78
N LYS A 99 14.76 -1.75 -10.70
CA LYS A 99 15.38 -0.44 -10.55
C LYS A 99 14.38 0.70 -10.72
N ILE A 100 13.46 0.60 -11.68
CA ILE A 100 12.66 1.73 -12.16
C ILE A 100 11.31 1.82 -11.45
N PHE A 101 10.67 0.70 -11.11
CA PHE A 101 9.28 0.71 -10.61
C PHE A 101 9.13 0.46 -9.12
N ARG A 102 10.14 -0.15 -8.47
CA ARG A 102 10.01 -0.63 -7.09
C ARG A 102 9.59 0.48 -6.12
N GLU A 103 10.24 1.63 -6.17
CA GLU A 103 9.98 2.74 -5.25
C GLU A 103 8.57 3.33 -5.45
N ASP A 104 8.22 3.67 -6.69
CA ASP A 104 6.92 4.27 -6.99
C ASP A 104 5.75 3.31 -6.75
N LEU A 105 5.90 2.01 -7.06
CA LEU A 105 4.87 1.01 -6.76
C LEU A 105 4.62 0.90 -5.25
N MET A 106 5.66 0.91 -4.42
CA MET A 106 5.52 0.90 -2.96
C MET A 106 4.89 2.19 -2.46
N ARG A 107 5.34 3.35 -2.95
CA ARG A 107 4.81 4.67 -2.56
C ARG A 107 3.32 4.79 -2.87
N PHE A 108 2.90 4.38 -4.07
CA PHE A 108 1.48 4.34 -4.45
C PHE A 108 0.69 3.39 -3.54
N ALA A 109 1.21 2.17 -3.33
CA ALA A 109 0.55 1.17 -2.50
C ALA A 109 0.37 1.67 -1.05
N ASP A 110 1.35 2.34 -0.46
CA ASP A 110 1.28 2.85 0.91
C ASP A 110 0.24 3.98 1.06
N ALA A 111 0.09 4.83 0.04
CA ALA A 111 -0.87 5.92 0.04
C ALA A 111 -2.29 5.51 -0.38
N ARG A 112 -2.49 4.33 -1.00
CA ARG A 112 -3.75 3.94 -1.66
C ARG A 112 -5.00 4.01 -0.79
N GLU A 113 -4.89 3.75 0.51
CA GLU A 113 -6.03 3.77 1.43
C GLU A 113 -6.62 5.18 1.58
N SER A 114 -5.81 6.22 1.37
CA SER A 114 -6.28 7.60 1.37
C SER A 114 -7.30 7.88 0.25
N MET A 115 -7.22 7.18 -0.88
CA MET A 115 -8.17 7.36 -1.99
C MET A 115 -9.62 7.05 -1.61
N LYS A 116 -9.87 6.08 -0.71
CA LYS A 116 -11.22 5.80 -0.20
C LYS A 116 -11.82 7.01 0.53
N HIS A 117 -10.96 7.81 1.16
CA HIS A 117 -11.35 9.02 1.86
C HIS A 117 -11.44 10.22 0.93
N LEU A 118 -10.54 10.32 -0.06
CA LEU A 118 -10.50 11.43 -1.02
C LEU A 118 -11.64 11.33 -2.05
N PHE A 119 -11.83 10.16 -2.64
CA PHE A 119 -12.71 9.94 -3.79
C PHE A 119 -13.89 9.00 -3.47
N GLY A 120 -13.83 8.25 -2.38
CA GLY A 120 -14.86 7.25 -2.06
C GLY A 120 -14.56 5.87 -2.64
N LEU A 121 -15.43 4.91 -2.33
CA LEU A 121 -15.19 3.49 -2.59
C LEU A 121 -15.26 3.10 -4.07
N GLN A 122 -16.11 3.77 -4.87
CA GLN A 122 -16.27 3.45 -6.28
C GLN A 122 -15.01 3.82 -7.07
N HIS A 123 -14.58 5.10 -7.01
CA HIS A 123 -13.34 5.53 -7.67
C HIS A 123 -12.12 4.76 -7.18
N TYR A 124 -12.04 4.44 -5.88
CA TYR A 124 -10.99 3.55 -5.37
C TYR A 124 -10.99 2.20 -6.11
N ALA A 125 -12.15 1.57 -6.29
CA ALA A 125 -12.26 0.29 -6.96
C ALA A 125 -11.89 0.38 -8.45
N ASP A 126 -12.31 1.44 -9.13
CA ASP A 126 -12.05 1.66 -10.56
C ASP A 126 -10.54 1.87 -10.82
N ILE A 127 -9.89 2.75 -10.04
CA ILE A 127 -8.45 3.00 -10.11
C ILE A 127 -7.66 1.74 -9.77
N MET A 128 -7.99 1.07 -8.65
CA MET A 128 -7.24 -0.09 -8.18
C MET A 128 -7.39 -1.33 -9.07
N SER A 129 -8.51 -1.47 -9.78
CA SER A 129 -8.73 -2.60 -10.70
C SER A 129 -7.68 -2.58 -11.81
N SER A 130 -7.47 -1.41 -12.41
CA SER A 130 -6.47 -1.18 -13.45
C SER A 130 -5.05 -1.23 -12.90
N PHE A 131 -4.79 -0.54 -11.78
CA PHE A 131 -3.47 -0.54 -11.14
C PHE A 131 -3.00 -1.96 -10.78
N ALA A 132 -3.85 -2.75 -10.13
CA ALA A 132 -3.50 -4.12 -9.74
C ALA A 132 -3.31 -5.04 -10.96
N ALA A 133 -4.01 -4.78 -12.07
CA ALA A 133 -3.76 -5.49 -13.32
C ALA A 133 -2.39 -5.14 -13.91
N GLY A 134 -2.03 -3.85 -13.92
CA GLY A 134 -0.70 -3.38 -14.32
C GLY A 134 0.42 -4.00 -13.50
N GLU A 135 0.30 -4.01 -12.17
CA GLU A 135 1.27 -4.62 -11.26
C GLU A 135 1.44 -6.13 -11.53
N ARG A 136 0.35 -6.86 -11.75
CA ARG A 136 0.41 -8.28 -12.14
C ARG A 136 1.16 -8.48 -13.47
N TYR A 137 0.97 -7.60 -14.44
CA TYR A 137 1.69 -7.67 -15.71
C TYR A 137 3.17 -7.36 -15.56
N ILE A 138 3.55 -6.39 -14.73
CA ILE A 138 4.97 -6.16 -14.39
C ILE A 138 5.59 -7.39 -13.74
N ASN A 139 4.90 -8.04 -12.79
CA ASN A 139 5.35 -9.29 -12.20
C ASN A 139 5.46 -10.42 -13.24
N ARG A 140 4.61 -10.42 -14.26
CA ARG A 140 4.71 -11.38 -15.37
C ARG A 140 5.93 -11.09 -16.26
N VAL A 141 6.23 -9.82 -16.55
CA VAL A 141 7.46 -9.45 -17.27
C VAL A 141 8.69 -9.90 -16.49
N TRP A 142 8.70 -9.69 -15.16
CA TRP A 142 9.82 -10.09 -14.31
C TRP A 142 10.08 -11.60 -14.35
N SER A 143 9.03 -12.42 -14.22
CA SER A 143 9.14 -13.89 -14.29
C SER A 143 9.52 -14.37 -15.69
N ALA A 144 8.86 -13.87 -16.73
CA ALA A 144 9.16 -14.21 -18.12
C ALA A 144 10.59 -13.83 -18.53
N SER A 145 11.11 -12.72 -18.01
CA SER A 145 12.49 -12.27 -18.20
C SER A 145 13.51 -13.23 -17.58
N THR A 146 13.18 -13.78 -16.40
CA THR A 146 14.03 -14.78 -15.72
C THR A 146 14.10 -16.08 -16.52
N ASP A 147 12.99 -16.47 -17.13
CA ASP A 147 12.88 -17.71 -17.92
C ASP A 147 13.31 -17.53 -19.40
N GLY A 148 13.58 -16.31 -19.85
CA GLY A 148 14.02 -16.01 -21.22
C GLY A 148 12.89 -15.96 -22.27
N TYR A 149 11.63 -15.83 -21.86
CA TYR A 149 10.49 -15.73 -22.78
C TYR A 149 10.36 -14.31 -23.38
N VAL A 150 11.06 -14.08 -24.50
CA VAL A 150 11.15 -12.77 -25.17
C VAL A 150 9.79 -12.19 -25.53
N ASP A 151 8.98 -12.92 -26.30
CA ASP A 151 7.69 -12.42 -26.81
C ASP A 151 6.73 -12.09 -25.67
N GLU A 152 6.79 -12.89 -24.59
CA GLU A 152 5.97 -12.70 -23.41
C GLU A 152 6.36 -11.42 -22.66
N VAL A 153 7.66 -11.19 -22.48
CA VAL A 153 8.20 -9.94 -21.92
C VAL A 153 7.70 -8.72 -22.71
N LEU A 154 7.88 -8.72 -24.03
CA LEU A 154 7.52 -7.57 -24.87
C LEU A 154 6.01 -7.29 -24.87
N MET A 155 5.20 -8.34 -24.88
CA MET A 155 3.73 -8.25 -24.81
C MET A 155 3.27 -7.72 -23.46
N TYR A 156 3.82 -8.21 -22.34
CA TYR A 156 3.35 -7.81 -21.02
C TYR A 156 3.84 -6.43 -20.60
N VAL A 157 4.97 -5.93 -21.12
CA VAL A 157 5.36 -4.51 -20.98
C VAL A 157 4.27 -3.60 -21.55
N GLU A 158 3.78 -3.93 -22.75
CA GLU A 158 2.73 -3.14 -23.41
C GLU A 158 1.38 -3.24 -22.68
N LYS A 159 1.00 -4.45 -22.25
CA LYS A 159 -0.22 -4.64 -21.44
C LYS A 159 -0.16 -3.91 -20.11
N ALA A 160 1.00 -3.90 -19.44
CA ALA A 160 1.19 -3.15 -18.21
C ALA A 160 1.01 -1.65 -18.48
N LEU A 161 1.60 -1.13 -19.57
CA LEU A 161 1.50 0.27 -19.95
C LEU A 161 0.04 0.70 -20.13
N TYR A 162 -0.74 -0.08 -20.88
CA TYR A 162 -2.16 0.18 -21.06
C TYR A 162 -2.93 0.26 -19.74
N GLN A 163 -2.68 -0.67 -18.81
CA GLN A 163 -3.36 -0.69 -17.51
C GLN A 163 -3.00 0.50 -16.63
N PHE A 164 -1.73 0.92 -16.61
CA PHE A 164 -1.32 2.09 -15.83
C PHE A 164 -1.81 3.40 -16.43
N HIS A 165 -1.87 3.53 -17.76
CA HIS A 165 -2.57 4.66 -18.39
C HIS A 165 -4.03 4.71 -17.98
N HIS A 166 -4.73 3.59 -18.07
CA HIS A 166 -6.14 3.56 -17.70
C HIS A 166 -6.35 3.87 -16.20
N ALA A 167 -5.45 3.41 -15.32
CA ALA A 167 -5.47 3.80 -13.91
C ALA A 167 -5.25 5.31 -13.72
N ALA A 168 -4.34 5.93 -14.49
CA ALA A 168 -4.10 7.37 -14.45
C ALA A 168 -5.32 8.17 -14.94
N GLU A 169 -5.98 7.73 -16.02
CA GLU A 169 -7.21 8.34 -16.51
C GLU A 169 -8.33 8.32 -15.45
N GLU A 170 -8.54 7.17 -14.79
CA GLU A 170 -9.54 7.07 -13.71
C GLU A 170 -9.17 7.93 -12.50
N PHE A 171 -7.88 8.07 -12.20
CA PHE A 171 -7.39 8.95 -11.13
C PHE A 171 -7.64 10.43 -11.45
N GLU A 172 -7.38 10.85 -12.69
CA GLU A 172 -7.66 12.21 -13.16
C GLU A 172 -9.15 12.54 -13.11
N LYS A 173 -10.01 11.62 -13.57
CA LYS A 173 -11.47 11.76 -13.48
C LYS A 173 -11.93 11.96 -12.04
N ALA A 174 -11.49 11.08 -11.13
CA ALA A 174 -11.84 11.16 -9.71
C ALA A 174 -11.39 12.50 -9.09
N THR A 175 -10.21 12.98 -9.49
CA THR A 175 -9.68 14.27 -9.04
C THR A 175 -10.49 15.46 -9.56
N ALA A 176 -10.90 15.42 -10.84
CA ALA A 176 -11.73 16.46 -11.44
C ALA A 176 -13.11 16.55 -10.77
N GLU A 177 -13.76 15.40 -10.51
CA GLU A 177 -15.07 15.35 -9.85
C GLU A 177 -15.03 15.84 -8.40
N GLN A 178 -13.95 15.54 -7.67
CA GLN A 178 -13.73 16.07 -6.32
C GLN A 178 -13.62 17.60 -6.33
N SER A 179 -12.92 18.16 -7.33
CA SER A 179 -12.71 19.61 -7.48
C SER A 179 -13.99 20.39 -7.78
N VAL A 180 -14.99 19.74 -8.36
CA VAL A 180 -16.31 20.34 -8.67
C VAL A 180 -17.25 20.30 -7.45
N THR A 181 -17.01 19.38 -6.51
CA THR A 181 -17.88 19.15 -5.35
C THR A 181 -17.39 19.89 -4.09
N ALA A 182 -16.14 20.36 -4.07
CA ALA A 182 -15.53 21.16 -3.00
C ALA A 182 -15.88 22.65 -3.11
#